data_AF-A0A7X0P0D2-F1
#
_entry.id   AF-A0A7X0P0D2-F1
#
_cell.length_a   1.000
_cell.length_b   1.000
_cell.length_c   1.000
_cell.angle_alpha   90.00
_cell.angle_beta   90.00
_cell.angle_gamma   90.00
#
_symmetry.space_group_name_H-M   'P 1'
#
loop_
_entity.id
_entity.type
_entity.pdbx_description
1 polymer ?
#
loop_
_entity_poly.entity_id
_entity_poly.type
_entity_poly.pdbx_seq_one_letter_code
_entity_poly.pdbx_strand_id
1 'polypeptide(L)'
;MSFSTHVLDAVTGLPAAGLRVRLEHDGDVVAEGRTDDDGRIQGWNPGAGVHRVVFDTGAYLEDTFYPEVVVTFLITDPDRHHHVPLLLSPYAYSTYRGS
;
A
#
# COMPACT_ATOMS: atom_id res chain seq x y z
N MET A 1 15.26 -2.08 -8.49
CA MET A 1 15.11 -1.27 -7.27
C MET A 1 13.78 -1.56 -6.61
N SER A 2 13.56 -1.10 -5.37
CA SER A 2 12.47 -1.58 -4.54
C SER A 2 11.17 -0.77 -4.64
N PHE A 3 10.05 -1.44 -4.33
CA PHE A 3 8.79 -0.86 -3.94
C PHE A 3 8.70 -0.77 -2.42
N SER A 4 8.03 0.26 -1.94
CA SER A 4 7.65 0.37 -0.54
C SER A 4 6.28 1.06 -0.40
N THR A 5 5.65 0.88 0.74
CA THR A 5 4.47 1.65 1.14
C THR A 5 4.60 2.07 2.60
N HIS A 6 3.83 3.09 2.97
CA HIS A 6 3.66 3.58 4.33
C HIS A 6 2.19 3.95 4.50
N VAL A 7 1.55 3.39 5.51
CA VAL A 7 0.15 3.63 5.80
C VAL A 7 0.05 4.41 7.11
N LEU A 8 -0.56 5.59 7.04
CA LEU A 8 -0.85 6.43 8.19
C LEU A 8 -2.35 6.36 8.47
N ASP A 9 -2.73 6.03 9.70
CA ASP A 9 -4.10 6.19 10.18
C ASP A 9 -4.33 7.67 10.52
N ALA A 10 -5.14 8.33 9.70
CA ALA A 10 -5.45 9.74 9.83
C ALA A 10 -6.45 10.05 10.97
N VAL A 11 -7.11 9.03 11.55
CA VAL A 11 -7.98 9.20 12.72
C VAL A 11 -7.14 9.39 13.98
N THR A 12 -6.13 8.54 14.14
CA THR A 12 -5.27 8.52 15.33
C THR A 12 -4.00 9.35 15.16
N GLY A 13 -3.61 9.63 13.91
CA GLY A 13 -2.34 10.28 13.58
C GLY A 13 -1.13 9.35 13.72
N LEU A 14 -1.35 8.04 13.86
CA LEU A 14 -0.32 7.04 14.08
C LEU A 14 -0.14 6.15 12.84
N PRO A 15 1.00 5.45 12.70
CA PRO A 15 1.16 4.45 11.66
C PRO A 15 0.15 3.31 11.80
N ALA A 16 -0.36 2.83 10.67
CA ALA A 16 -1.29 1.71 10.65
C ALA A 16 -0.51 0.39 10.67
N ALA A 17 -0.12 -0.06 11.86
CA ALA A 17 0.63 -1.30 12.05
C ALA A 17 -0.23 -2.55 11.85
N GLY A 18 0.36 -3.61 11.28
CA GLY A 18 -0.29 -4.91 11.10
C GLY A 18 -1.31 -4.99 9.95
N LEU A 19 -1.52 -3.92 9.19
CA LEU A 19 -2.42 -3.86 8.03
C LEU A 19 -1.87 -4.77 6.92
N ARG A 20 -2.70 -5.68 6.40
CA ARG A 20 -2.30 -6.59 5.33
C ARG A 20 -2.23 -5.84 4.00
N VAL A 21 -1.12 -6.03 3.30
CA VAL A 21 -0.86 -5.43 1.99
C VAL A 21 -0.43 -6.53 1.03
N ARG A 22 -0.94 -6.49 -0.20
CA ARG A 22 -0.49 -7.35 -1.30
C ARG A 22 -0.20 -6.52 -2.53
N LEU A 23 0.81 -6.93 -3.30
CA LEU A 23 1.15 -6.37 -4.59
C LEU A 23 0.78 -7.38 -5.68
N GLU A 24 0.02 -6.92 -6.66
CA GLU A 24 -0.44 -7.72 -7.79
C GLU A 24 0.17 -7.20 -9.10
N HIS A 25 0.46 -8.12 -10.01
CA HIS A 25 0.92 -7.84 -11.37
C HIS A 25 0.29 -8.88 -12.31
N ASP A 26 -0.30 -8.42 -13.43
CA ASP A 26 -0.99 -9.28 -14.40
C ASP A 26 -2.05 -10.23 -13.82
N GLY A 27 -2.63 -9.86 -12.67
CA GLY A 27 -3.65 -10.64 -11.97
C GLY A 27 -3.10 -11.61 -10.91
N ASP A 28 -1.78 -11.78 -10.83
CA ASP A 28 -1.11 -12.62 -9.83
C ASP A 28 -0.62 -11.79 -8.64
N VAL A 29 -0.68 -12.37 -7.44
CA VAL A 29 -0.03 -11.79 -6.25
C VAL A 29 1.47 -12.06 -6.33
N VAL A 30 2.26 -11.01 -6.49
CA VAL A 30 3.73 -11.08 -6.62
C VAL A 30 4.46 -10.80 -5.31
N ALA A 31 3.80 -10.16 -4.35
CA ALA A 31 4.31 -9.99 -2.98
C ALA A 31 3.16 -9.76 -1.99
N GLU A 32 3.37 -10.15 -0.73
CA GLU A 32 2.40 -10.00 0.36
C GLU A 32 3.12 -9.77 1.69
N GLY A 33 2.51 -9.00 2.58
CA GLY A 33 2.99 -8.81 3.95
C GLY A 33 2.00 -8.06 4.82
N ARG A 34 2.44 -7.72 6.03
CA ARG A 34 1.75 -6.80 6.94
C ARG A 34 2.66 -5.63 7.24
N THR A 35 2.08 -4.44 7.34
CA THR A 35 2.83 -3.25 7.76
C THR A 35 3.48 -3.47 9.12
N ASP A 36 4.72 -3.00 9.27
CA ASP A 36 5.45 -3.01 10.54
C ASP A 36 4.89 -1.97 11.55
N ASP A 37 5.54 -1.83 12.70
CA ASP A 37 5.16 -0.89 13.76
C ASP A 37 5.21 0.58 13.30
N ASP A 38 5.96 0.86 12.24
CA ASP A 38 6.03 2.17 11.58
C ASP A 38 5.06 2.27 10.37
N GLY A 39 4.14 1.32 10.22
CA GLY A 39 3.12 1.32 9.17
C GLY A 39 3.67 1.01 7.78
N ARG A 40 4.83 0.35 7.66
CA ARG A 40 5.57 0.22 6.39
C ARG A 40 5.67 -1.19 5.87
N ILE A 41 5.81 -1.28 4.55
CA ILE A 41 6.36 -2.42 3.82
C ILE A 41 7.55 -1.90 3.03
N GLN A 42 8.67 -2.61 3.03
CA GLN A 42 9.88 -2.25 2.29
C GLN A 42 10.46 -3.44 1.54
N GLY A 43 11.21 -3.16 0.47
CA GLY A 43 12.13 -4.13 -0.14
C GLY A 43 11.51 -5.09 -1.15
N TRP A 44 10.23 -4.95 -1.51
CA TRP A 44 9.67 -5.70 -2.64
C TRP A 44 10.29 -5.23 -3.95
N ASN A 45 10.49 -6.12 -4.92
CA ASN A 45 11.14 -5.77 -6.19
C ASN A 45 10.21 -6.07 -7.36
N PRO A 46 9.23 -5.20 -7.64
CA PRO A 46 8.38 -5.37 -8.80
C PRO A 46 9.14 -5.10 -10.10
N GLY A 47 8.74 -5.81 -11.16
CA GLY A 47 9.20 -5.54 -12.51
C GLY A 47 8.59 -4.27 -13.10
N ALA A 48 8.87 -4.02 -14.37
CA ALA A 48 8.16 -2.98 -15.12
C ALA A 48 6.71 -3.44 -15.42
N GLY A 49 5.81 -2.49 -15.62
CA GLY A 49 4.43 -2.75 -15.99
C GLY A 49 3.41 -2.20 -14.99
N VAL A 50 2.14 -2.51 -15.25
CA VAL A 50 1.03 -2.09 -14.39
C VAL A 50 0.95 -3.01 -13.18
N HIS A 51 0.92 -2.40 -12.00
CA HIS A 51 0.83 -3.08 -10.72
C HIS A 51 -0.38 -2.56 -9.95
N ARG A 52 -0.87 -3.35 -9.01
CA ARG A 52 -1.90 -2.96 -8.05
C ARG A 52 -1.39 -3.25 -6.66
N VAL A 53 -1.32 -2.23 -5.80
CA VAL A 53 -1.16 -2.45 -4.36
C VAL A 53 -2.54 -2.47 -3.72
N VAL A 54 -2.84 -3.52 -2.98
CA VAL A 54 -4.12 -3.72 -2.29
C VAL A 54 -3.89 -3.67 -0.79
N PHE A 55 -4.59 -2.76 -0.13
CA PHE A 55 -4.61 -2.56 1.31
C PHE A 55 -5.91 -3.13 1.86
N ASP A 56 -5.81 -4.11 2.77
CA ASP A 56 -6.96 -4.77 3.41
C ASP A 56 -7.53 -3.87 4.54
N THR A 57 -8.12 -2.74 4.13
CA THR A 57 -8.56 -1.69 5.04
C THR A 57 -9.78 -2.08 5.87
N GLY A 58 -10.68 -2.90 5.33
CA GLY A 58 -11.86 -3.38 6.03
C GLY A 58 -11.55 -4.34 7.18
N ALA A 59 -10.47 -5.13 7.05
CA ALA A 59 -10.01 -5.97 8.16
C ALA A 59 -9.23 -5.18 9.23
N TYR A 60 -8.77 -3.97 8.90
CA TYR A 60 -7.98 -3.12 9.79
C TYR A 60 -8.83 -2.08 10.56
N LEU A 61 -9.77 -1.40 9.88
CA LEU A 61 -10.66 -0.40 10.46
C LEU A 61 -12.07 -0.95 10.59
N GLU A 62 -12.59 -1.07 11.81
CA GLU A 62 -13.93 -1.65 12.07
C GLU A 62 -15.06 -0.91 11.35
N ASP A 63 -15.04 0.42 11.32
CA ASP A 63 -16.11 1.27 10.76
C ASP A 63 -15.71 1.98 9.45
N THR A 64 -15.02 1.30 8.54
CA THR A 64 -14.65 1.90 7.24
C THR A 64 -15.67 1.68 6.13
N PHE A 65 -15.80 2.67 5.26
CA PHE A 65 -16.52 2.57 3.99
C PHE A 65 -15.78 1.73 2.93
N TYR A 66 -14.49 1.45 3.15
CA TYR A 66 -13.63 0.79 2.17
C TYR A 66 -13.28 -0.64 2.62
N PRO A 67 -13.88 -1.69 2.03
CA PRO A 67 -13.51 -3.07 2.35
C PRO A 67 -12.03 -3.34 2.00
N GLU A 68 -11.56 -2.76 0.90
CA GLU A 68 -10.15 -2.68 0.55
C GLU A 68 -9.89 -1.36 -0.21
N VAL A 69 -8.66 -0.87 -0.17
CA VAL A 69 -8.19 0.20 -1.04
C VAL A 69 -7.24 -0.39 -2.06
N VAL A 70 -7.52 -0.20 -3.35
CA VAL A 70 -6.64 -0.67 -4.43
C VAL A 70 -6.10 0.52 -5.21
N VAL A 71 -4.76 0.63 -5.25
CA VAL A 71 -4.07 1.65 -6.04
C VAL A 71 -3.40 0.98 -7.22
N THR A 72 -3.86 1.31 -8.44
CA THR A 72 -3.24 0.84 -9.68
C THR A 72 -2.22 1.87 -10.16
N PHE A 73 -1.00 1.44 -10.48
CA PHE A 73 0.09 2.33 -10.88
C PHE A 73 1.02 1.67 -11.91
N LEU A 74 1.72 2.50 -12.68
CA LEU A 74 2.66 2.06 -13.71
C LEU A 74 4.10 2.22 -13.24
N ILE A 75 4.90 1.16 -13.37
CA ILE A 75 6.35 1.20 -13.26
C ILE A 75 6.93 1.19 -14.67
N THR A 76 7.58 2.29 -15.08
CA THR A 76 8.30 2.38 -16.37
C THR A 76 9.78 2.10 -16.22
N ASP A 77 10.37 2.44 -15.07
CA ASP A 77 11.79 2.30 -14.77
C ASP A 77 11.96 1.44 -13.51
N PRO A 78 12.08 0.11 -13.62
CA PRO A 78 12.17 -0.79 -12.45
C PRO A 78 13.47 -0.58 -11.64
N ASP A 79 14.42 0.18 -12.18
CA ASP A 79 15.63 0.61 -11.50
C ASP A 79 15.42 1.93 -10.74
N ARG A 80 14.19 2.30 -10.38
CA ARG A 80 13.91 3.36 -9.41
C ARG A 80 13.15 2.86 -8.19
N HIS A 81 13.31 3.56 -7.08
CA HIS A 81 12.43 3.36 -5.93
C HIS A 81 11.01 3.83 -6.25
N HIS A 82 10.02 3.04 -5.85
CA HIS A 82 8.61 3.35 -5.99
C HIS A 82 7.94 3.30 -4.64
N HIS A 83 7.61 4.47 -4.08
CA HIS A 83 6.88 4.57 -2.83
C HIS A 83 5.42 4.94 -3.09
N VAL A 84 4.47 4.13 -2.59
CA VAL A 84 3.03 4.40 -2.72
C VAL A 84 2.40 4.45 -1.33
N PRO A 85 2.41 5.59 -0.64
CA PRO A 85 1.79 5.74 0.67
C PRO A 85 0.26 5.79 0.62
N LEU A 86 -0.36 5.56 1.78
CA LEU A 86 -1.79 5.68 2.00
C LEU A 86 -2.06 6.45 3.30
N LEU A 87 -2.75 7.58 3.21
CA LEU A 87 -3.36 8.24 4.37
C LEU A 87 -4.80 7.77 4.47
N LEU A 88 -5.12 7.04 5.53
CA LEU A 88 -6.35 6.28 5.63
C LEU A 88 -7.25 6.85 6.73
N SER A 89 -8.51 7.11 6.40
CA SER A 89 -9.58 7.36 7.37
C SER A 89 -10.81 6.53 6.99
N PRO A 90 -11.78 6.36 7.91
CA PRO A 90 -12.97 5.55 7.65
C PRO A 90 -13.74 5.88 6.37
N TYR A 91 -13.79 7.16 5.97
CA TYR A 91 -14.62 7.65 4.85
C TYR A 91 -13.86 8.52 3.83
N ALA A 92 -12.54 8.60 3.94
CA ALA A 92 -11.67 9.24 2.95
C ALA A 92 -10.28 8.62 2.99
N TYR A 93 -9.58 8.60 1.87
CA TYR A 93 -8.14 8.32 1.85
C TYR A 93 -7.45 9.17 0.81
N SER A 94 -6.14 9.33 0.97
CA SER A 94 -5.26 9.94 -0.04
C SER A 94 -4.09 9.02 -0.35
N THR A 95 -3.67 8.99 -1.61
CA THR A 95 -2.47 8.27 -2.07
C THR A 95 -1.77 9.10 -3.14
N TYR A 96 -0.49 8.83 -3.36
CA TYR A 96 0.36 9.52 -4.33
C TYR A 96 1.64 8.71 -4.58
N ARG A 97 2.50 9.17 -5.49
CA ARG A 97 3.86 8.65 -5.63
C ARG A 97 4.79 9.41 -4.68
N GLY A 98 5.26 8.75 -3.64
CA GLY A 98 6.27 9.28 -2.72
C GLY A 98 7.68 9.25 -3.29
N SER A 99 8.61 9.88 -2.58
CA SER A 99 10.06 9.84 -2.83
C SER A 99 10.70 8.56 -2.33
#